data_AF-A0AAE3WAJ0-F1
#
_entry.id   AF-A0AAE3WAJ0-F1
#
_cell.length_a   1.000
_cell.length_b   1.000
_cell.length_c   1.000
_cell.angle_alpha   90.00
_cell.angle_beta   90.00
_cell.angle_gamma   90.00
#
_symmetry.space_group_name_H-M   'P 1'
#
loop_
_entity.id
_entity.type
_entity.pdbx_description
1 polymer ?
#
loop_
_entity_poly.entity_id
_entity_poly.type
_entity_poly.pdbx_seq_one_letter_code
_entity_poly.pdbx_strand_id
1 'polypeptide(L)'
;MSEGLEHAVSLVPALAAGFGAGTLYFALLWSSVRHLSGGGSGWRFVLALILRLTVVIGTLAGLVWMGTGLSGILAAMLGVALARLLASRLV
;
A
#
# COMPACT_ATOMS: atom_id res chain seq x y z
N MET A 1 20.58 -24.17 -7.18
CA MET A 1 20.17 -22.89 -6.55
C MET A 1 19.78 -23.20 -5.12
N SER A 2 20.23 -22.41 -4.15
CA SER A 2 19.94 -22.67 -2.72
C SER A 2 18.48 -22.33 -2.41
N GLU A 3 17.82 -23.13 -1.56
CA GLU A 3 16.41 -22.94 -1.15
C GLU A 3 16.10 -21.52 -0.65
N GLY A 4 17.09 -20.84 -0.05
CA GLY A 4 16.96 -19.45 0.40
C GLY A 4 16.75 -18.44 -0.74
N LEU A 5 17.29 -18.69 -1.94
CA LEU A 5 17.11 -17.79 -3.08
C LEU A 5 15.67 -17.86 -3.62
N GLU A 6 15.10 -19.06 -3.68
CA GLU A 6 13.72 -19.29 -4.13
C GLU A 6 12.71 -18.66 -3.17
N HIS A 7 12.98 -18.74 -1.87
CA HIS A 7 12.19 -18.05 -0.85
C HIS A 7 12.30 -16.53 -0.95
N ALA A 8 13.48 -15.97 -1.22
CA ALA A 8 13.63 -14.54 -1.40
C ALA A 8 12.87 -14.02 -2.63
N VAL A 9 12.93 -14.76 -3.74
CA VAL A 9 12.25 -14.41 -5.00
C VAL A 9 10.72 -14.42 -4.84
N SER A 10 10.17 -15.34 -4.05
CA SER A 10 8.72 -15.41 -3.80
C SER A 10 8.18 -14.25 -2.95
N LEU A 11 9.04 -13.55 -2.20
CA LEU A 11 8.66 -12.40 -1.37
C LEU A 11 8.63 -11.07 -2.13
N VAL A 12 9.39 -10.96 -3.23
CA VAL A 12 9.44 -9.77 -4.08
C VAL A 12 8.04 -9.29 -4.53
N PRO A 13 7.13 -10.14 -5.05
CA PRO A 13 5.80 -9.69 -5.46
C PRO A 13 4.96 -9.19 -4.28
N ALA A 14 5.08 -9.80 -3.09
CA ALA A 14 4.35 -9.35 -1.91
C ALA A 14 4.86 -7.97 -1.44
N LEU A 15 6.18 -7.75 -1.47
CA LEU A 15 6.79 -6.45 -1.19
C LEU A 15 6.34 -5.39 -2.18
N ALA A 16 6.37 -5.70 -3.48
CA ALA A 16 5.93 -4.80 -4.53
C ALA A 16 4.44 -4.44 -4.40
N ALA A 17 3.59 -5.43 -4.08
CA ALA A 17 2.16 -5.21 -3.82
C ALA A 17 1.94 -4.26 -2.64
N GLY A 18 2.64 -4.48 -1.52
CA GLY A 18 2.59 -3.59 -0.36
C GLY A 18 3.07 -2.18 -0.67
N PHE A 19 4.18 -2.04 -1.40
CA PHE A 19 4.71 -0.74 -1.81
C PHE A 19 3.75 0.02 -2.75
N GLY A 20 3.18 -0.66 -3.74
CA GLY A 20 2.19 -0.08 -4.65
C GLY A 20 0.93 0.38 -3.92
N ALA A 21 0.39 -0.47 -3.04
CA ALA A 21 -0.78 -0.15 -2.22
C ALA A 21 -0.50 1.05 -1.28
N GLY A 22 0.65 1.05 -0.61
CA GLY A 22 1.08 2.15 0.26
C GLY A 22 1.22 3.47 -0.50
N THR A 23 1.86 3.44 -1.67
CA THR A 23 2.05 4.64 -2.51
C THR A 23 0.71 5.22 -2.95
N LEU A 24 -0.21 4.37 -3.41
CA LEU A 24 -1.56 4.79 -3.80
C LEU A 24 -2.33 5.36 -2.61
N TYR A 25 -2.23 4.73 -1.44
CA TYR A 25 -2.86 5.22 -0.21
C TYR A 25 -2.37 6.63 0.14
N PHE A 26 -1.06 6.86 0.16
CA PHE A 26 -0.49 8.16 0.50
C PHE A 26 -0.77 9.22 -0.57
N ALA A 27 -0.78 8.86 -1.85
CA ALA A 27 -1.16 9.77 -2.93
C ALA A 27 -2.63 10.24 -2.81
N LEU A 28 -3.54 9.31 -2.50
CA LEU A 28 -4.95 9.61 -2.25
C LEU A 28 -5.12 10.48 -0.99
N LEU A 29 -4.36 10.19 0.07
CA LEU A 29 -4.36 11.00 1.29
C LEU A 29 -3.88 12.42 1.00
N TRP A 30 -2.75 12.58 0.31
CA TRP A 30 -2.20 13.88 -0.07
C TRP A 30 -3.18 14.70 -0.91
N SER A 31 -3.79 14.07 -1.92
CA SER A 31 -4.84 14.70 -2.74
C SER A 31 -6.02 15.17 -1.88
N SER A 32 -6.45 14.33 -0.94
CA SER A 32 -7.56 14.65 -0.02
C SER A 32 -7.26 15.85 0.86
N VAL A 33 -6.06 15.89 1.46
CA VAL A 33 -5.62 16.99 2.33
C VAL A 33 -5.52 18.30 1.55
N ARG A 34 -4.90 18.29 0.36
CA ARG A 34 -4.80 19.51 -0.48
C ARG A 34 -6.17 20.07 -0.88
N HIS A 35 -7.15 19.21 -1.15
CA HIS A 35 -8.50 19.66 -1.50
C HIS A 35 -9.27 20.20 -0.28
N LEU A 36 -9.07 19.64 0.91
CA LEU A 36 -9.68 20.17 2.14
C LEU A 36 -9.14 21.58 2.48
N SER A 37 -7.85 21.83 2.30
CA SER A 37 -7.24 23.15 2.56
C SER A 37 -7.68 24.24 1.57
N GLY A 38 -8.20 23.88 0.39
CA GLY A 38 -8.60 24.81 -0.66
C GLY A 38 -10.11 25.09 -0.77
N GLY A 39 -10.92 24.68 0.22
CA GLY A 39 -12.38 24.83 0.16
C GLY A 39 -13.11 23.77 -0.69
N GLY A 40 -12.48 22.62 -0.92
CA GLY A 40 -13.03 21.54 -1.74
C GLY A 40 -14.20 20.78 -1.11
N SER A 41 -15.06 20.23 -1.98
CA SER A 41 -16.26 19.46 -1.60
C SER A 41 -15.94 18.22 -0.74
N GLY A 42 -16.57 18.14 0.44
CA GLY A 42 -16.41 17.02 1.38
C GLY A 42 -16.71 15.64 0.80
N TRP A 43 -17.52 15.56 -0.27
CA TRP A 43 -17.75 14.30 -0.99
C TRP A 43 -16.47 13.68 -1.56
N ARG A 44 -15.53 14.49 -2.06
CA ARG A 44 -14.25 14.00 -2.61
C ARG A 44 -13.37 13.40 -1.52
N PHE A 45 -13.43 13.93 -0.31
CA PHE A 45 -12.75 13.36 0.85
C PHE A 45 -13.32 11.99 1.24
N VAL A 46 -14.65 11.87 1.28
CA VAL A 46 -15.33 10.59 1.54
C VAL A 46 -14.99 9.56 0.47
N LEU A 47 -15.03 9.95 -0.81
CA LEU A 47 -14.64 9.06 -1.92
C LEU A 47 -13.18 8.59 -1.79
N ALA A 48 -12.26 9.50 -1.46
CA ALA A 48 -10.86 9.15 -1.27
C ALA A 48 -10.62 8.29 -0.02
N LEU A 49 -11.44 8.42 1.03
CA LEU A 49 -11.44 7.52 2.18
C LEU A 49 -11.88 6.12 1.77
N ILE A 50 -12.98 5.99 1.04
CA ILE A 50 -13.49 4.71 0.53
C ILE A 50 -12.43 4.04 -0.35
N LEU A 51 -11.85 4.78 -1.30
CA LEU A 51 -10.78 4.24 -2.17
C LEU A 51 -9.58 3.73 -1.36
N ARG A 52 -9.14 4.47 -0.34
CA ARG A 52 -8.05 4.02 0.53
C ARG A 52 -8.39 2.74 1.29
N LEU A 53 -9.60 2.61 1.80
CA LEU A 53 -10.08 1.39 2.45
C LEU A 53 -10.10 0.22 1.46
N THR A 54 -10.62 0.44 0.25
CA THR A 54 -10.64 -0.59 -0.81
C THR A 54 -9.24 -1.04 -1.18
N VAL A 55 -8.26 -0.13 -1.26
CA VAL A 55 -6.86 -0.49 -1.51
C VAL A 55 -6.33 -1.39 -0.40
N VAL A 56 -6.49 -0.99 0.87
CA VAL A 56 -5.98 -1.78 2.01
C VAL A 56 -6.64 -3.16 2.08
N ILE A 57 -7.97 -3.20 2.02
CA ILE A 57 -8.75 -4.44 2.10
C ILE A 57 -8.45 -5.32 0.88
N GLY A 58 -8.41 -4.74 -0.32
CA GLY A 58 -8.13 -5.46 -1.56
C GLY A 58 -6.73 -6.07 -1.57
N THR A 59 -5.71 -5.34 -1.11
CA THR A 59 -4.35 -5.88 -0.99
C THR A 59 -4.27 -7.00 0.03
N LEU A 60 -4.90 -6.85 1.21
CA LEU A 60 -4.95 -7.92 2.22
C LEU A 60 -5.68 -9.17 1.70
N ALA A 61 -6.85 -8.99 1.09
CA ALA A 61 -7.63 -10.08 0.51
C ALA A 61 -6.86 -10.78 -0.61
N GLY A 62 -6.17 -10.03 -1.48
CA GLY A 62 -5.32 -10.59 -2.53
C GLY A 62 -4.17 -11.43 -1.97
N LEU A 63 -3.49 -10.95 -0.92
CA LEU A 63 -2.42 -11.69 -0.25
C LEU A 63 -2.93 -12.98 0.40
N VAL A 64 -4.08 -12.93 1.08
CA VAL A 64 -4.72 -14.11 1.67
C VAL A 64 -5.12 -15.11 0.58
N TRP A 65 -5.69 -14.65 -0.53
CA TRP A 65 -6.14 -15.50 -1.62
C TRP A 65 -4.98 -16.19 -2.35
N MET A 66 -3.83 -15.52 -2.45
CA MET A 66 -2.59 -16.11 -2.97
C MET A 66 -1.93 -17.10 -1.99
N GLY A 67 -2.53 -17.33 -0.81
CA GLY A 67 -1.97 -18.23 0.20
C GLY A 67 -0.62 -17.75 0.73
N THR A 68 -0.36 -16.43 0.71
CA THR A 68 0.92 -15.91 1.18
C THR A 68 1.08 -16.18 2.68
N GLY A 69 2.20 -16.80 3.03
CA GLY A 69 2.56 -17.04 4.43
C GLY A 69 2.88 -15.75 5.17
N LEU A 70 3.15 -15.89 6.48
CA LEU A 70 3.43 -14.77 7.38
C LEU A 70 4.62 -13.91 6.90
N SER A 71 5.62 -14.52 6.25
CA SER A 71 6.75 -13.83 5.62
C SER A 71 6.32 -12.92 4.46
N GLY A 72 5.34 -13.31 3.66
CA GLY A 72 4.79 -12.49 2.57
C GLY A 72 4.03 -11.27 3.10
N ILE A 73 3.28 -11.43 4.19
CA ILE A 73 2.61 -10.31 4.87
C ILE A 73 3.64 -9.32 5.41
N LEU A 74 4.70 -9.80 6.06
CA LEU A 74 5.79 -8.94 6.55
C LEU A 74 6.50 -8.21 5.40
N ALA A 75 6.73 -8.88 4.27
CA ALA A 75 7.29 -8.26 3.08
C ALA A 75 6.39 -7.16 2.53
N ALA A 76 5.07 -7.38 2.47
CA ALA A 76 4.11 -6.36 2.08
C ALA A 76 4.08 -5.18 3.07
N MET A 77 4.12 -5.43 4.38
CA MET A 77 4.22 -4.37 5.39
C MET A 77 5.50 -3.54 5.21
N LEU A 78 6.63 -4.18 4.91
CA LEU A 78 7.88 -3.49 4.61
C LEU A 78 7.74 -2.61 3.35
N GLY A 79 7.08 -3.12 2.31
CA GLY A 79 6.73 -2.34 1.12
C GLY A 79 5.92 -1.08 1.46
N VAL A 80 4.88 -1.21 2.29
CA VAL A 80 4.09 -0.05 2.76
C VAL A 80 4.96 0.94 3.56
N ALA A 81 5.84 0.45 4.43
CA ALA A 81 6.74 1.28 5.22
C ALA A 81 7.71 2.08 4.32
N LEU A 82 8.25 1.45 3.27
CA LEU A 82 9.07 2.13 2.27
C LEU A 82 8.28 3.20 1.51
N ALA A 83 7.04 2.90 1.12
CA ALA A 83 6.17 3.89 0.48
C ALA A 83 5.91 5.09 1.41
N ARG A 84 5.73 4.86 2.72
CA ARG A 84 5.60 5.92 3.72
C ARG A 84 6.86 6.77 3.83
N LEU A 85 8.02 6.13 3.89
CA LEU A 85 9.31 6.83 3.95
C LEU A 85 9.48 7.72 2.72
N LEU A 86 9.16 7.20 1.53
CA LEU A 86 9.21 7.98 0.30
C LEU A 86 8.23 9.16 0.35
N ALA A 87 6.98 8.93 0.74
CA ALA A 87 5.98 9.98 0.88
C ALA A 87 6.39 11.08 1.86
N SER A 88 7.04 10.72 2.98
CA SER A 88 7.53 11.71 3.96
C SER A 88 8.74 12.53 3.51
N ARG A 89 9.43 12.10 2.45
CA ARG A 89 10.62 12.78 1.91
C ARG A 89 10.30 13.63 0.70
N LEU A 90 9.19 13.35 0.01
CA LEU A 90 8.73 14.04 -1.19
C LEU A 90 7.66 15.12 -0.91
N VAL A 91 7.09 15.10 0.29
CA VAL A 91 6.17 16.13 0.83
C VAL A 91 6.98 17.15 1.62
#